data_AF-A0A8T4WM25-F1
#
_entry.id   AF-A0A8T4WM25-F1
#
_cell.length_a   1.000
_cell.length_b   1.000
_cell.length_c   1.000
_cell.angle_alpha   90.00
_cell.angle_beta   90.00
_cell.angle_gamma   90.00
#
_symmetry.space_group_name_H-M   'P 1'
#
loop_
_entity.id
_entity.type
_entity.pdbx_description
1 polymer ?
#
loop_
_entity_poly.entity_id
_entity_poly.type
_entity_poly.pdbx_seq_one_letter_code
_entity_poly.pdbx_strand_id
1 'polypeptide(L)'
;GDPGDTIFVFNGTYYETLDINKSVILKNMPSHDPIIDGRYNNTTVTISNPFVTLKGFTLRNTSGSQQSCAIGCYSSNIVIENCIFYRTKSGIYITNSTNISISNNSFQNNGEGIKLTRSENIQIYQNNFTHNGLGINIQYSSDSIIQQCRATINGIGIFLYNSANILIDHCATYNNNDNQGGIFLESSQFISIVNSIISHNGFGIKMSDSNNVSITDSTISHNTHAGILTTKHSKNIILSSCELINNLRISIHNYQSSITVKNNNIYDSICGIYTENGRCNVKNNWWGSIFGPGFFERKTQDNIKSINSSVTAIPWNYKFNEKSGANWNISGLLTKKPVTSPYERLITFQKKDSDLDGIPDWWEKKYGYSPTIADAHYNLDPDEDGLSNIEEYYTASWNSHPFRKDIFLEIDWMECRTSQDETNKPSQAYIQKAIDIFAEHNITLHIDTGNLGGGELIPYAENFTFADLRDYYWKYFLNEDINSPRKGIFRYAIICDYGPASGFAFIGWDSLDAFCISADIIKNNHEVSYPRQRFIIGSSIHELGHTLGLTVDDHGGNDNKIATIPFTRQWFKYLSYPSCMNYFYTYFILGFSDGNLGPNDFNDWKNMDFSFFKNTHFTLPDEYQ
;
A
#
# COMPACT_ATOMS: atom_id res chain seq x y z
N GLY A 1 -0.26 -17.13 -37.61
CA GLY A 1 -1.30 -16.74 -38.57
C GLY A 1 -0.78 -15.66 -39.49
N ASP A 2 -1.59 -15.35 -40.49
CA ASP A 2 -1.53 -14.17 -41.33
C ASP A 2 -2.27 -12.99 -40.66
N PRO A 3 -2.03 -11.73 -41.09
CA PRO A 3 -2.72 -10.58 -40.52
C PRO A 3 -4.25 -10.71 -40.62
N GLY A 4 -4.94 -10.52 -39.49
CA GLY A 4 -6.39 -10.66 -39.35
C GLY A 4 -6.86 -12.04 -38.88
N ASP A 5 -5.96 -13.04 -38.82
CA ASP A 5 -6.31 -14.37 -38.35
C ASP A 5 -6.76 -14.39 -36.88
N THR A 6 -7.65 -15.34 -36.58
CA THR A 6 -7.96 -15.73 -35.20
C THR A 6 -7.25 -17.03 -34.85
N ILE A 7 -6.44 -17.00 -33.80
CA ILE A 7 -5.71 -18.16 -33.26
C ILE A 7 -6.42 -18.60 -31.97
N PHE A 8 -6.86 -19.86 -31.95
CA PHE A 8 -7.49 -20.47 -30.79
C PHE A 8 -6.48 -21.29 -29.98
N VAL A 9 -6.47 -21.09 -28.67
CA VAL A 9 -5.56 -21.80 -27.75
C VAL A 9 -6.35 -22.73 -26.82
N PHE A 10 -5.90 -23.98 -26.73
CA PHE A 10 -6.48 -25.02 -25.88
C PHE A 10 -5.83 -25.03 -24.49
N ASN A 11 -6.37 -25.87 -23.58
CA ASN A 11 -5.89 -25.98 -22.20
C ASN A 11 -4.44 -26.48 -22.17
N GLY A 12 -3.64 -25.87 -21.31
CA GLY A 12 -2.25 -26.23 -21.11
C GLY A 12 -1.51 -25.12 -20.39
N THR A 13 -0.36 -25.47 -19.82
CA THR A 13 0.62 -24.51 -19.33
C THR A 13 1.72 -24.37 -20.36
N TYR A 14 1.87 -23.17 -20.90
CA TYR A 14 2.84 -22.80 -21.90
C TYR A 14 3.98 -22.05 -21.20
N TYR A 15 5.20 -22.58 -21.32
CA TYR A 15 6.40 -22.04 -20.64
C TYR A 15 7.28 -21.19 -21.58
N GLU A 16 6.69 -20.74 -22.69
CA GLU A 16 7.32 -19.95 -23.74
C GLU A 16 6.97 -18.47 -23.61
N THR A 17 7.82 -17.63 -24.21
CA THR A 17 7.56 -16.20 -24.38
C THR A 17 7.00 -15.96 -25.78
N LEU A 18 5.95 -15.16 -25.90
CA LEU A 18 5.27 -14.89 -27.17
C LEU A 18 5.59 -13.47 -27.68
N ASP A 19 6.10 -13.36 -28.91
CA ASP A 19 6.20 -12.08 -29.63
C ASP A 19 5.10 -11.99 -30.69
N ILE A 20 4.12 -11.11 -30.46
CA ILE A 20 3.01 -10.85 -31.38
C ILE A 20 3.38 -9.65 -32.27
N ASN A 21 4.01 -9.97 -33.40
CA ASN A 21 4.48 -9.02 -34.40
C ASN A 21 3.59 -8.94 -35.65
N LYS A 22 2.38 -9.51 -35.59
CA LYS A 22 1.34 -9.43 -36.64
C LYS A 22 0.00 -9.05 -36.01
N SER A 23 -0.87 -8.40 -36.78
CA SER A 23 -2.26 -8.11 -36.36
C SER A 23 -3.04 -9.42 -36.30
N VAL A 24 -3.43 -9.86 -35.11
CA VAL A 24 -4.13 -11.15 -34.91
C VAL A 24 -5.06 -11.07 -33.71
N ILE A 25 -6.04 -11.97 -33.69
CA ILE A 25 -6.87 -12.22 -32.51
C ILE A 25 -6.38 -13.53 -31.89
N LEU A 26 -5.77 -13.45 -30.72
CA LEU A 26 -5.37 -14.60 -29.91
C LEU A 26 -6.38 -14.81 -28.79
N LYS A 27 -7.06 -15.96 -28.76
CA LYS A 27 -8.07 -16.23 -27.73
C LYS A 27 -8.14 -17.68 -27.30
N ASN A 28 -8.60 -17.91 -26.07
CA ASN A 28 -8.93 -19.25 -25.60
C ASN A 28 -10.13 -19.86 -26.33
N MET A 29 -10.19 -21.19 -26.32
CA MET A 29 -11.42 -21.92 -26.61
C MET A 29 -12.45 -21.74 -25.47
N PRO A 30 -13.77 -21.75 -25.74
CA PRO A 30 -14.79 -21.71 -24.68
C PRO A 30 -14.58 -22.83 -23.65
N SER A 31 -14.63 -22.50 -22.37
CA SER A 31 -14.35 -23.41 -21.23
C SER A 31 -12.89 -23.85 -21.08
N HIS A 32 -11.96 -23.25 -21.83
CA HIS A 32 -10.52 -23.43 -21.65
C HIS A 32 -9.90 -22.23 -20.90
N ASP A 33 -8.88 -22.50 -20.09
CA ASP A 33 -8.09 -21.52 -19.32
C ASP A 33 -6.59 -21.79 -19.56
N PRO A 34 -6.06 -21.44 -20.75
CA PRO A 34 -4.64 -21.60 -21.04
C PRO A 34 -3.78 -20.69 -20.15
N ILE A 35 -2.69 -21.25 -19.62
CA ILE A 35 -1.75 -20.55 -18.75
C ILE A 35 -0.46 -20.25 -19.51
N ILE A 36 -0.02 -18.99 -19.54
CA ILE A 36 1.33 -18.61 -19.97
C ILE A 36 2.16 -18.31 -18.72
N ASP A 37 3.20 -19.11 -18.49
CA ASP A 37 4.00 -19.07 -17.25
C ASP A 37 5.42 -18.60 -17.55
N GLY A 38 5.78 -17.44 -17.00
CA GLY A 38 7.09 -16.79 -17.22
C GLY A 38 8.25 -17.44 -16.47
N ARG A 39 7.99 -18.39 -15.56
CA ARG A 39 9.01 -19.07 -14.73
C ARG A 39 10.00 -18.12 -14.06
N TYR A 40 9.54 -16.93 -13.69
CA TYR A 40 10.30 -15.86 -13.06
C TYR A 40 11.50 -15.34 -13.87
N ASN A 41 11.51 -15.55 -15.19
CA ASN A 41 12.66 -15.18 -16.04
C ASN A 41 12.51 -13.81 -16.72
N ASN A 42 11.40 -13.54 -17.41
CA ASN A 42 11.17 -12.27 -18.11
C ASN A 42 9.69 -12.09 -18.51
N THR A 43 9.42 -11.08 -19.34
CA THR A 43 8.12 -10.81 -19.94
C THR A 43 7.54 -12.01 -20.68
N THR A 44 6.26 -12.33 -20.45
CA THR A 44 5.61 -13.48 -21.09
C THR A 44 5.12 -13.19 -22.50
N VAL A 45 4.51 -12.02 -22.74
CA VAL A 45 3.95 -11.65 -24.05
C VAL A 45 4.38 -10.23 -24.41
N THR A 46 4.93 -10.08 -25.61
CA THR A 46 5.29 -8.78 -26.20
C THR A 46 4.39 -8.52 -27.40
N ILE A 47 3.75 -7.36 -27.46
CA ILE A 47 2.92 -6.92 -28.58
C ILE A 47 3.58 -5.73 -29.24
N SER A 48 4.08 -5.93 -30.46
CA SER A 48 4.84 -4.94 -31.24
C SER A 48 4.09 -4.43 -32.47
N ASN A 49 2.94 -5.03 -32.81
CA ASN A 49 2.16 -4.68 -33.99
C ASN A 49 0.72 -4.25 -33.60
N PRO A 50 0.10 -3.29 -34.32
CA PRO A 50 -1.24 -2.83 -33.97
C PRO A 50 -2.33 -3.83 -34.35
N PHE A 51 -3.56 -3.57 -33.88
CA PHE A 51 -4.75 -4.39 -34.16
C PHE A 51 -4.60 -5.83 -33.66
N VAL A 52 -4.17 -5.96 -32.40
CA VAL A 52 -4.02 -7.23 -31.70
C VAL A 52 -5.09 -7.33 -30.62
N THR A 53 -5.76 -8.47 -30.57
CA THR A 53 -6.68 -8.81 -29.47
C THR A 53 -6.13 -10.02 -28.73
N LEU A 54 -6.00 -9.93 -27.40
CA LEU A 54 -5.64 -11.04 -26.52
C LEU A 54 -6.78 -11.28 -25.53
N LYS A 55 -7.35 -12.50 -25.53
CA LYS A 55 -8.54 -12.84 -24.73
C LYS A 55 -8.43 -14.18 -23.99
N GLY A 56 -8.71 -14.16 -22.69
CA GLY A 56 -9.02 -15.39 -21.94
C GLY A 56 -7.81 -16.23 -21.53
N PHE A 57 -6.71 -15.59 -21.14
CA PHE A 57 -5.49 -16.26 -20.69
C PHE A 57 -5.21 -15.98 -19.22
N THR A 58 -4.60 -16.95 -18.55
CA THR A 58 -3.90 -16.72 -17.28
C THR A 58 -2.41 -16.48 -17.57
N LEU A 59 -1.87 -15.33 -17.18
CA LEU A 59 -0.46 -14.98 -17.31
C LEU A 59 0.15 -14.82 -15.93
N ARG A 60 1.25 -15.54 -15.65
CA ARG A 60 1.79 -15.57 -14.29
C ARG A 60 3.30 -15.72 -14.20
N ASN A 61 3.83 -15.46 -13.00
CA ASN A 61 5.20 -15.75 -12.60
C ASN A 61 6.24 -15.08 -13.53
N THR A 62 6.17 -13.75 -13.69
CA THR A 62 7.25 -13.02 -14.38
C THR A 62 8.40 -12.76 -13.41
N SER A 63 9.58 -12.40 -13.93
CA SER A 63 10.60 -11.80 -13.06
C SER A 63 10.08 -10.48 -12.45
N GLY A 64 10.70 -10.03 -11.36
CA GLY A 64 10.40 -8.74 -10.75
C GLY A 64 11.26 -7.57 -11.24
N SER A 65 12.14 -7.81 -12.22
CA SER A 65 13.01 -6.79 -12.82
C SER A 65 12.19 -5.63 -13.38
N GLN A 66 12.72 -4.41 -13.35
CA GLN A 66 12.00 -3.16 -13.66
C GLN A 66 11.22 -3.14 -14.99
N GLN A 67 11.68 -3.84 -16.03
CA GLN A 67 11.05 -3.89 -17.35
C GLN A 67 10.14 -5.11 -17.57
N SER A 68 10.09 -6.02 -16.60
CA SER A 68 9.34 -7.27 -16.71
C SER A 68 7.84 -7.02 -16.60
N CYS A 69 7.05 -7.74 -17.40
CA CYS A 69 5.60 -7.65 -17.37
C CYS A 69 4.93 -8.91 -17.93
N ALA A 70 3.67 -9.17 -17.62
CA ALA A 70 2.99 -10.29 -18.26
C ALA A 70 2.68 -9.96 -19.74
N ILE A 71 2.17 -8.76 -20.00
CA ILE A 71 1.98 -8.24 -21.36
C ILE A 71 2.68 -6.88 -21.49
N GLY A 72 3.66 -6.81 -22.38
CA GLY A 72 4.29 -5.57 -22.82
C GLY A 72 3.69 -5.07 -24.12
N CYS A 73 3.03 -3.92 -24.09
CA CYS A 73 2.42 -3.27 -25.25
C CYS A 73 3.31 -2.12 -25.73
N TYR A 74 3.87 -2.29 -26.93
CA TYR A 74 4.73 -1.32 -27.62
C TYR A 74 4.11 -0.86 -28.94
N SER A 75 2.78 -0.96 -29.05
CA SER A 75 2.01 -0.59 -30.23
C SER A 75 0.60 -0.13 -29.83
N SER A 76 -0.15 0.39 -30.80
CA SER A 76 -1.46 1.02 -30.60
C SER A 76 -2.60 0.16 -31.12
N ASN A 77 -3.85 0.47 -30.76
CA ASN A 77 -5.04 -0.28 -31.21
C ASN A 77 -5.01 -1.74 -30.73
N ILE A 78 -4.83 -1.94 -29.43
CA ILE A 78 -4.74 -3.25 -28.78
C ILE A 78 -5.97 -3.47 -27.88
N VAL A 79 -6.47 -4.70 -27.85
CA VAL A 79 -7.55 -5.11 -26.93
C VAL A 79 -7.07 -6.27 -26.06
N ILE A 80 -7.14 -6.10 -24.74
CA ILE A 80 -6.81 -7.14 -23.76
C ILE A 80 -8.02 -7.38 -22.88
N GLU A 81 -8.59 -8.58 -22.95
CA GLU A 81 -9.85 -8.87 -22.26
C GLU A 81 -9.91 -10.23 -21.58
N ASN A 82 -10.65 -10.31 -20.48
CA ASN A 82 -10.97 -11.57 -19.80
C ASN A 82 -9.75 -12.40 -19.36
N CYS A 83 -8.61 -11.75 -19.10
CA CYS A 83 -7.37 -12.39 -18.65
C CYS A 83 -7.21 -12.32 -17.14
N ILE A 84 -6.30 -13.15 -16.63
CA ILE A 84 -5.85 -13.17 -15.24
C ILE A 84 -4.35 -12.93 -15.20
N PHE A 85 -3.89 -12.03 -14.34
CA PHE A 85 -2.50 -11.64 -14.14
C PHE A 85 -2.10 -11.92 -12.69
N TYR A 86 -1.16 -12.83 -12.48
CA TYR A 86 -0.81 -13.33 -11.14
C TYR A 86 0.69 -13.40 -10.88
N ARG A 87 1.18 -12.79 -9.81
CA ARG A 87 2.62 -12.81 -9.44
C ARG A 87 3.53 -12.32 -10.56
N THR A 88 3.23 -11.12 -11.03
CA THR A 88 4.00 -10.44 -12.08
C THR A 88 4.53 -9.11 -11.57
N LYS A 89 5.59 -8.59 -12.20
CA LYS A 89 6.07 -7.24 -11.90
C LYS A 89 5.02 -6.20 -12.26
N SER A 90 4.66 -6.15 -13.55
CA SER A 90 3.50 -5.43 -14.04
C SER A 90 2.61 -6.43 -14.78
N GLY A 91 1.32 -6.49 -14.49
CA GLY A 91 0.39 -7.35 -15.24
C GLY A 91 0.37 -6.95 -16.71
N ILE A 92 0.12 -5.66 -16.97
CA ILE A 92 0.25 -5.05 -18.29
C ILE A 92 1.13 -3.81 -18.19
N TYR A 93 2.14 -3.73 -19.05
CA TYR A 93 2.95 -2.53 -19.24
C TYR A 93 2.67 -1.93 -20.62
N ILE A 94 2.30 -0.64 -20.65
CA ILE A 94 2.03 0.11 -21.89
C ILE A 94 2.95 1.31 -21.93
N THR A 95 3.63 1.51 -23.06
CA THR A 95 4.53 2.65 -23.25
C THR A 95 4.40 3.23 -24.65
N ASN A 96 4.43 4.57 -24.76
CA ASN A 96 4.38 5.29 -26.03
C ASN A 96 3.29 4.80 -27.00
N SER A 97 2.10 4.49 -26.48
CA SER A 97 1.03 3.82 -27.23
C SER A 97 -0.30 4.55 -27.09
N THR A 98 -1.22 4.30 -28.02
CA THR A 98 -2.56 4.89 -28.01
C THR A 98 -3.67 3.91 -28.39
N ASN A 99 -4.91 4.23 -28.04
CA ASN A 99 -6.10 3.45 -28.37
C ASN A 99 -6.02 2.00 -27.85
N ILE A 100 -5.78 1.81 -26.55
CA ILE A 100 -5.76 0.47 -25.94
C ILE A 100 -6.99 0.29 -25.05
N SER A 101 -7.66 -0.84 -25.21
CA SER A 101 -8.79 -1.24 -24.37
C SER A 101 -8.40 -2.43 -23.49
N ILE A 102 -8.54 -2.28 -22.18
CA ILE A 102 -8.24 -3.29 -21.17
C ILE A 102 -9.52 -3.54 -20.40
N SER A 103 -10.16 -4.69 -20.58
CA SER A 103 -11.45 -4.93 -19.96
C SER A 103 -11.67 -6.30 -19.34
N ASN A 104 -12.44 -6.36 -18.26
CA ASN A 104 -12.84 -7.61 -17.61
C ASN A 104 -11.66 -8.47 -17.17
N ASN A 105 -10.51 -7.89 -16.79
CA ASN A 105 -9.34 -8.64 -16.33
C ASN A 105 -9.26 -8.70 -14.81
N SER A 106 -8.49 -9.66 -14.28
CA SER A 106 -8.17 -9.76 -12.86
C SER A 106 -6.66 -9.67 -12.65
N PHE A 107 -6.22 -8.79 -11.76
CA PHE A 107 -4.83 -8.56 -11.38
C PHE A 107 -4.65 -8.88 -9.90
N GLN A 108 -3.88 -9.91 -9.59
CA GLN A 108 -3.70 -10.43 -8.24
C GLN A 108 -2.21 -10.59 -7.91
N ASN A 109 -1.78 -10.14 -6.73
CA ASN A 109 -0.42 -10.39 -6.22
C ASN A 109 0.68 -9.88 -7.18
N ASN A 110 0.50 -8.70 -7.77
CA ASN A 110 1.48 -8.11 -8.68
C ASN A 110 2.16 -6.90 -8.05
N GLY A 111 3.39 -6.60 -8.47
CA GLY A 111 4.01 -5.32 -8.12
C GLY A 111 3.15 -4.13 -8.59
N GLU A 112 2.60 -4.26 -9.80
CA GLU A 112 1.65 -3.34 -10.41
C GLU A 112 0.62 -4.12 -11.24
N GLY A 113 -0.67 -3.80 -11.14
CA GLY A 113 -1.67 -4.39 -12.03
C GLY A 113 -1.49 -3.90 -13.47
N ILE A 114 -1.62 -2.59 -13.67
CA ILE A 114 -1.36 -1.94 -14.96
C ILE A 114 -0.38 -0.79 -14.73
N LYS A 115 0.69 -0.73 -15.55
CA LYS A 115 1.58 0.43 -15.66
C LYS A 115 1.47 1.07 -17.03
N LEU A 116 1.11 2.34 -17.05
CA LEU A 116 1.03 3.17 -18.24
C LEU A 116 2.12 4.25 -18.20
N THR A 117 2.83 4.44 -19.31
CA THR A 117 3.84 5.51 -19.42
C THR A 117 3.75 6.20 -20.78
N ARG A 118 3.73 7.54 -20.81
CA ARG A 118 3.77 8.34 -22.05
C ARG A 118 2.75 7.88 -23.11
N SER A 119 1.52 7.64 -22.71
CA SER A 119 0.50 7.04 -23.57
C SER A 119 -0.82 7.80 -23.47
N GLU A 120 -1.68 7.65 -24.47
CA GLU A 120 -2.87 8.49 -24.63
C GLU A 120 -4.08 7.66 -25.08
N ASN A 121 -5.30 8.05 -24.71
CA ASN A 121 -6.53 7.38 -25.13
C ASN A 121 -6.58 5.89 -24.74
N ILE A 122 -6.42 5.62 -23.43
CA ILE A 122 -6.48 4.28 -22.85
C ILE A 122 -7.81 4.10 -22.12
N GLN A 123 -8.47 2.97 -22.35
CA GLN A 123 -9.72 2.60 -21.71
C GLN A 123 -9.51 1.40 -20.77
N ILE A 124 -9.69 1.61 -19.48
CA ILE A 124 -9.58 0.59 -18.43
C ILE A 124 -10.99 0.37 -17.85
N TYR A 125 -11.61 -0.75 -18.18
CA TYR A 125 -13.03 -0.98 -17.92
C TYR A 125 -13.32 -2.32 -17.22
N GLN A 126 -14.06 -2.31 -16.11
CA GLN A 126 -14.48 -3.54 -15.40
C GLN A 126 -13.33 -4.48 -14.99
N ASN A 127 -12.19 -3.92 -14.59
CA ASN A 127 -11.05 -4.72 -14.10
C ASN A 127 -11.03 -4.79 -12.57
N ASN A 128 -10.52 -5.91 -12.05
CA ASN A 128 -10.36 -6.14 -10.60
C ASN A 128 -8.88 -6.21 -10.23
N PHE A 129 -8.48 -5.43 -9.22
CA PHE A 129 -7.11 -5.33 -8.69
C PHE A 129 -7.11 -5.69 -7.21
N THR A 130 -6.47 -6.80 -6.85
CA THR A 130 -6.43 -7.30 -5.48
C THR A 130 -5.00 -7.67 -5.06
N HIS A 131 -4.55 -7.30 -3.86
CA HIS A 131 -3.21 -7.66 -3.36
C HIS A 131 -2.06 -7.21 -4.27
N ASN A 132 -2.19 -6.07 -4.96
CA ASN A 132 -1.10 -5.52 -5.75
C ASN A 132 -0.39 -4.40 -4.98
N GLY A 133 0.90 -4.19 -5.25
CA GLY A 133 1.62 -3.01 -4.76
C GLY A 133 0.92 -1.71 -5.21
N LEU A 134 0.68 -1.59 -6.52
CA LEU A 134 -0.21 -0.60 -7.12
C LEU A 134 -1.27 -1.28 -7.98
N GLY A 135 -2.55 -0.91 -7.84
CA GLY A 135 -3.60 -1.40 -8.73
C GLY A 135 -3.41 -0.86 -10.16
N ILE A 136 -3.57 0.46 -10.31
CA ILE A 136 -3.40 1.16 -11.58
C ILE A 136 -2.35 2.27 -11.40
N ASN A 137 -1.26 2.21 -12.16
CA ASN A 137 -0.19 3.22 -12.19
C ASN A 137 -0.16 3.92 -13.55
N ILE A 138 -0.49 5.21 -13.59
CA ILE A 138 -0.46 6.03 -14.81
C ILE A 138 0.56 7.15 -14.67
N GLN A 139 1.56 7.15 -15.55
CA GLN A 139 2.66 8.11 -15.51
C GLN A 139 2.80 8.85 -16.84
N TYR A 140 2.94 10.17 -16.79
CA TYR A 140 3.21 11.01 -17.98
C TYR A 140 2.22 10.78 -19.14
N SER A 141 0.95 10.49 -18.85
CA SER A 141 -0.03 10.01 -19.83
C SER A 141 -1.30 10.85 -19.80
N SER A 142 -2.11 10.78 -20.86
CA SER A 142 -3.33 11.58 -20.93
C SER A 142 -4.55 10.91 -21.56
N ASP A 143 -5.67 11.62 -21.48
CA ASP A 143 -6.91 11.35 -22.23
C ASP A 143 -7.44 9.94 -22.01
N SER A 144 -7.36 9.44 -20.78
CA SER A 144 -7.65 8.06 -20.43
C SER A 144 -8.87 7.94 -19.51
N ILE A 145 -9.58 6.82 -19.63
CA ILE A 145 -10.82 6.56 -18.88
C ILE A 145 -10.63 5.29 -18.05
N ILE A 146 -10.87 5.40 -16.75
CA ILE A 146 -10.94 4.29 -15.80
C ILE A 146 -12.39 4.19 -15.34
N GLN A 147 -13.06 3.10 -15.68
CA GLN A 147 -14.48 2.96 -15.41
C GLN A 147 -14.84 1.59 -14.85
N GLN A 148 -15.74 1.55 -13.86
CA GLN A 148 -16.25 0.31 -13.26
C GLN A 148 -15.14 -0.63 -12.72
N CYS A 149 -14.00 -0.07 -12.34
CA CYS A 149 -12.88 -0.84 -11.80
C CYS A 149 -12.92 -0.96 -10.28
N ARG A 150 -12.31 -2.01 -9.75
CA ARG A 150 -12.17 -2.25 -8.32
C ARG A 150 -10.72 -2.41 -7.92
N ALA A 151 -10.29 -1.67 -6.91
CA ALA A 151 -8.98 -1.83 -6.30
C ALA A 151 -9.14 -2.05 -4.79
N THR A 152 -8.80 -3.25 -4.32
CA THR A 152 -8.91 -3.63 -2.91
C THR A 152 -7.69 -4.38 -2.39
N ILE A 153 -7.31 -4.17 -1.13
CA ILE A 153 -6.13 -4.78 -0.50
C ILE A 153 -4.86 -4.51 -1.32
N ASN A 154 -4.76 -3.35 -1.95
CA ASN A 154 -3.54 -2.90 -2.62
C ASN A 154 -2.75 -1.95 -1.72
N GLY A 155 -1.49 -1.67 -2.06
CA GLY A 155 -0.75 -0.57 -1.45
C GLY A 155 -1.40 0.78 -1.81
N ILE A 156 -1.47 1.08 -3.10
CA ILE A 156 -2.28 2.20 -3.62
C ILE A 156 -3.24 1.67 -4.69
N GLY A 157 -4.52 2.03 -4.58
CA GLY A 157 -5.52 1.60 -5.56
C GLY A 157 -5.29 2.19 -6.95
N ILE A 158 -5.22 3.52 -7.05
CA ILE A 158 -4.96 4.25 -8.30
C ILE A 158 -3.91 5.33 -8.05
N PHE A 159 -2.80 5.29 -8.78
CA PHE A 159 -1.72 6.27 -8.72
C PHE A 159 -1.56 6.97 -10.07
N LEU A 160 -1.71 8.30 -10.08
CA LEU A 160 -1.48 9.16 -11.24
C LEU A 160 -0.30 10.09 -10.97
N TYR A 161 0.70 10.05 -11.84
CA TYR A 161 1.90 10.88 -11.74
C TYR A 161 2.12 11.65 -13.04
N ASN A 162 2.25 12.98 -12.97
CA ASN A 162 2.47 13.86 -14.14
C ASN A 162 1.50 13.59 -15.30
N SER A 163 0.22 13.32 -15.01
CA SER A 163 -0.76 12.87 -16.00
C SER A 163 -1.93 13.83 -16.12
N ALA A 164 -2.65 13.81 -17.26
CA ALA A 164 -3.68 14.81 -17.56
C ALA A 164 -4.94 14.25 -18.21
N ASN A 165 -6.07 14.94 -18.08
CA ASN A 165 -7.33 14.58 -18.75
C ASN A 165 -7.77 13.14 -18.47
N ILE A 166 -7.88 12.76 -17.19
CA ILE A 166 -8.26 11.40 -16.79
C ILE A 166 -9.62 11.41 -16.12
N LEU A 167 -10.51 10.55 -16.61
CA LEU A 167 -11.82 10.29 -15.99
C LEU A 167 -11.76 8.99 -15.18
N ILE A 168 -12.10 9.06 -13.90
CA ILE A 168 -12.32 7.92 -13.01
C ILE A 168 -13.82 7.88 -12.68
N ASP A 169 -14.52 6.88 -13.18
CA ASP A 169 -15.99 6.85 -13.15
C ASP A 169 -16.54 5.51 -12.64
N HIS A 170 -17.51 5.52 -11.73
CA HIS A 170 -18.10 4.28 -11.17
C HIS A 170 -17.05 3.29 -10.64
N CYS A 171 -15.93 3.78 -10.09
CA CYS A 171 -14.87 2.92 -9.55
C CYS A 171 -14.98 2.76 -8.04
N ALA A 172 -14.48 1.65 -7.51
CA ALA A 172 -14.33 1.43 -6.07
C ALA A 172 -12.87 1.21 -5.67
N THR A 173 -12.37 2.04 -4.76
CA THR A 173 -11.06 1.85 -4.11
C THR A 173 -11.29 1.66 -2.62
N TYR A 174 -11.10 0.45 -2.10
CA TYR A 174 -11.47 0.13 -0.72
C TYR A 174 -10.64 -0.96 -0.04
N ASN A 175 -10.49 -0.88 1.28
CA ASN A 175 -9.63 -1.76 2.08
C ASN A 175 -8.19 -1.78 1.54
N ASN A 176 -7.66 -0.65 1.10
CA ASN A 176 -6.26 -0.54 0.68
C ASN A 176 -5.42 0.00 1.85
N ASN A 177 -4.11 -0.22 1.79
CA ASN A 177 -3.14 0.07 2.85
C ASN A 177 -3.42 1.39 3.61
N ASP A 178 -3.49 1.27 4.94
CA ASP A 178 -3.80 2.37 5.85
C ASP A 178 -2.73 3.46 5.91
N ASN A 179 -1.47 3.17 5.60
CA ASN A 179 -0.44 4.21 5.51
C ASN A 179 -0.46 4.95 4.15
N GLN A 180 -1.09 4.35 3.14
CA GLN A 180 -1.17 4.85 1.77
C GLN A 180 -2.63 5.12 1.38
N GLY A 181 -3.23 4.33 0.48
CA GLY A 181 -4.68 4.31 0.36
C GLY A 181 -5.27 4.23 -1.04
N GLY A 182 -6.31 5.04 -1.28
CA GLY A 182 -7.21 4.90 -2.42
C GLY A 182 -6.65 5.48 -3.71
N ILE A 183 -6.84 6.79 -3.93
CA ILE A 183 -6.49 7.48 -5.18
C ILE A 183 -5.45 8.57 -4.90
N PHE A 184 -4.28 8.45 -5.54
CA PHE A 184 -3.16 9.37 -5.36
C PHE A 184 -2.88 10.13 -6.66
N LEU A 185 -2.89 11.45 -6.58
CA LEU A 185 -2.63 12.36 -7.69
C LEU A 185 -1.40 13.20 -7.38
N GLU A 186 -0.36 13.05 -8.20
CA GLU A 186 0.89 13.78 -8.07
C GLU A 186 1.21 14.52 -9.36
N SER A 187 1.38 15.85 -9.24
CA SER A 187 1.67 16.75 -10.37
C SER A 187 0.74 16.54 -11.58
N SER A 188 -0.53 16.20 -11.32
CA SER A 188 -1.50 15.81 -12.34
C SER A 188 -2.59 16.86 -12.50
N GLN A 189 -3.22 16.93 -13.69
CA GLN A 189 -4.16 17.99 -14.01
C GLN A 189 -5.39 17.54 -14.79
N PHE A 190 -6.51 18.25 -14.68
CA PHE A 190 -7.75 17.93 -15.39
C PHE A 190 -8.22 16.50 -15.10
N ILE A 191 -8.33 16.20 -13.80
CA ILE A 191 -8.79 14.89 -13.33
C ILE A 191 -10.25 14.99 -12.92
N SER A 192 -11.08 14.06 -13.36
CA SER A 192 -12.48 13.97 -12.96
C SER A 192 -12.75 12.65 -12.27
N ILE A 193 -13.15 12.69 -11.01
CA ILE A 193 -13.59 11.52 -10.24
C ILE A 193 -15.09 11.63 -10.06
N VAL A 194 -15.84 10.70 -10.66
CA VAL A 194 -17.29 10.79 -10.78
C VAL A 194 -17.91 9.49 -10.26
N ASN A 195 -19.00 9.63 -9.51
CA ASN A 195 -19.83 8.51 -9.07
C ASN A 195 -19.03 7.33 -8.51
N SER A 196 -17.99 7.58 -7.70
CA SER A 196 -17.06 6.55 -7.25
C SER A 196 -17.15 6.34 -5.75
N ILE A 197 -16.78 5.14 -5.28
CA ILE A 197 -16.80 4.76 -3.86
C ILE A 197 -15.35 4.62 -3.39
N ILE A 198 -14.93 5.51 -2.50
CA ILE A 198 -13.57 5.55 -1.94
C ILE A 198 -13.69 5.34 -0.44
N SER A 199 -13.53 4.09 0.00
CA SER A 199 -13.86 3.74 1.39
C SER A 199 -12.83 2.89 2.07
N HIS A 200 -12.59 3.13 3.36
CA HIS A 200 -11.70 2.29 4.16
C HIS A 200 -10.30 2.17 3.56
N ASN A 201 -9.64 3.31 3.43
CA ASN A 201 -8.24 3.41 3.04
C ASN A 201 -7.53 4.35 4.02
N GLY A 202 -6.20 4.34 4.02
CA GLY A 202 -5.40 5.35 4.71
C GLY A 202 -5.82 6.78 4.40
N PHE A 203 -5.53 7.19 3.19
CA PHE A 203 -6.11 8.37 2.56
C PHE A 203 -7.11 7.93 1.49
N GLY A 204 -8.31 8.52 1.49
CA GLY A 204 -9.26 8.28 0.41
C GLY A 204 -8.72 8.82 -0.91
N ILE A 205 -8.54 10.14 -0.97
CA ILE A 205 -7.95 10.84 -2.13
C ILE A 205 -6.80 11.73 -1.64
N LYS A 206 -5.57 11.45 -2.07
CA LYS A 206 -4.39 12.27 -1.78
C LYS A 206 -3.95 13.01 -3.04
N MET A 207 -3.70 14.31 -2.91
CA MET A 207 -3.37 15.19 -4.04
C MET A 207 -2.17 16.06 -3.66
N SER A 208 -1.16 16.07 -4.51
CA SER A 208 0.05 16.88 -4.34
C SER A 208 0.37 17.57 -5.66
N ASP A 209 0.56 18.89 -5.61
CA ASP A 209 0.89 19.72 -6.79
C ASP A 209 -0.07 19.48 -7.98
N SER A 210 -1.33 19.17 -7.70
CA SER A 210 -2.31 18.78 -8.71
C SER A 210 -3.36 19.86 -8.92
N ASN A 211 -3.81 20.05 -10.16
CA ASN A 211 -4.62 21.22 -10.52
C ASN A 211 -5.85 20.84 -11.36
N ASN A 212 -6.93 21.63 -11.25
CA ASN A 212 -8.15 21.41 -12.02
C ASN A 212 -8.73 20.00 -11.80
N VAL A 213 -8.97 19.65 -10.55
CA VAL A 213 -9.55 18.34 -10.20
C VAL A 213 -11.00 18.52 -9.75
N SER A 214 -11.92 17.78 -10.37
CA SER A 214 -13.32 17.74 -10.01
C SER A 214 -13.67 16.38 -9.42
N ILE A 215 -14.33 16.38 -8.26
CA ILE A 215 -14.85 15.17 -7.63
C ILE A 215 -16.36 15.37 -7.46
N THR A 216 -17.17 14.52 -8.09
CA THR A 216 -18.63 14.68 -8.06
C THR A 216 -19.37 13.38 -7.82
N ASP A 217 -20.54 13.49 -7.19
CA ASP A 217 -21.49 12.39 -7.01
C ASP A 217 -20.86 11.15 -6.36
N SER A 218 -19.81 11.32 -5.54
CA SER A 218 -18.98 10.22 -5.04
C SER A 218 -19.13 10.06 -3.53
N THR A 219 -18.96 8.83 -3.03
CA THR A 219 -18.97 8.51 -1.60
C THR A 219 -17.55 8.26 -1.11
N ILE A 220 -17.11 9.05 -0.13
CA ILE A 220 -15.78 8.99 0.48
C ILE A 220 -15.98 8.72 1.97
N SER A 221 -15.73 7.49 2.42
CA SER A 221 -16.15 7.09 3.77
C SER A 221 -15.20 6.16 4.50
N HIS A 222 -15.18 6.21 5.83
CA HIS A 222 -14.36 5.30 6.65
C HIS A 222 -12.86 5.34 6.34
N ASN A 223 -12.33 6.40 5.72
CA ASN A 223 -10.89 6.54 5.50
C ASN A 223 -10.21 6.98 6.80
N THR A 224 -9.05 6.40 7.11
CA THR A 224 -8.48 6.43 8.47
C THR A 224 -7.74 7.73 8.78
N HIS A 225 -6.90 8.25 7.87
CA HIS A 225 -6.19 9.53 8.04
C HIS A 225 -7.00 10.71 7.54
N ALA A 226 -7.43 10.67 6.28
CA ALA A 226 -8.32 11.67 5.73
C ALA A 226 -9.14 11.14 4.56
N GLY A 227 -10.36 11.63 4.41
CA GLY A 227 -11.15 11.42 3.19
C GLY A 227 -10.46 12.04 1.98
N ILE A 228 -10.04 13.32 2.10
CA ILE A 228 -9.28 14.03 1.07
C ILE A 228 -8.12 14.79 1.70
N LEU A 229 -6.91 14.67 1.13
CA LEU A 229 -5.73 15.45 1.47
C LEU A 229 -5.23 16.23 0.24
N THR A 230 -5.10 17.55 0.33
CA THR A 230 -4.48 18.39 -0.71
C THR A 230 -3.21 19.07 -0.20
N THR A 231 -2.12 19.02 -0.96
CA THR A 231 -0.79 19.53 -0.58
C THR A 231 -0.07 20.24 -1.73
N LYS A 232 1.08 20.87 -1.42
CA LYS A 232 2.03 21.47 -2.38
C LYS A 232 1.37 22.40 -3.42
N HIS A 233 0.58 23.37 -2.95
CA HIS A 233 0.01 24.42 -3.82
C HIS A 233 -0.96 23.95 -4.91
N SER A 234 -1.69 22.87 -4.66
CA SER A 234 -2.79 22.39 -5.51
C SER A 234 -3.90 23.45 -5.65
N LYS A 235 -4.45 23.64 -6.86
CA LYS A 235 -5.44 24.69 -7.18
C LYS A 235 -6.61 24.17 -8.01
N ASN A 236 -7.70 24.94 -8.02
CA ASN A 236 -8.92 24.63 -8.79
C ASN A 236 -9.48 23.24 -8.48
N ILE A 237 -9.45 22.86 -7.20
CA ILE A 237 -10.03 21.61 -6.72
C ILE A 237 -11.50 21.87 -6.37
N ILE A 238 -12.41 21.12 -6.96
CA ILE A 238 -13.86 21.29 -6.81
C ILE A 238 -14.49 19.97 -6.37
N LEU A 239 -15.23 19.99 -5.27
CA LEU A 239 -15.98 18.86 -4.74
C LEU A 239 -17.47 19.21 -4.67
N SER A 240 -18.33 18.43 -5.33
CA SER A 240 -19.78 18.68 -5.29
C SER A 240 -20.67 17.45 -5.40
N SER A 241 -21.81 17.48 -4.69
CA SER A 241 -22.75 16.35 -4.64
C SER A 241 -22.11 15.06 -4.09
N CYS A 242 -21.09 15.16 -3.24
CA CYS A 242 -20.45 14.02 -2.63
C CYS A 242 -20.97 13.76 -1.21
N GLU A 243 -20.76 12.54 -0.74
CA GLU A 243 -20.93 12.12 0.65
C GLU A 243 -19.56 11.89 1.27
N LEU A 244 -19.23 12.65 2.31
CA LEU A 244 -18.03 12.49 3.10
C LEU A 244 -18.47 12.09 4.51
N ILE A 245 -18.45 10.80 4.80
CA ILE A 245 -19.14 10.23 5.97
C ILE A 245 -18.22 9.29 6.73
N ASN A 246 -18.25 9.32 8.06
CA ASN A 246 -17.48 8.42 8.91
C ASN A 246 -15.97 8.37 8.60
N ASN A 247 -15.38 9.41 7.98
CA ASN A 247 -13.93 9.46 7.82
C ASN A 247 -13.33 9.69 9.20
N LEU A 248 -12.50 8.75 9.65
CA LEU A 248 -12.15 8.60 11.06
C LEU A 248 -11.63 9.89 11.67
N ARG A 249 -10.56 10.45 11.08
CA ARG A 249 -9.91 11.66 11.61
C ARG A 249 -10.38 12.93 10.92
N ILE A 250 -10.12 13.08 9.63
CA ILE A 250 -10.39 14.33 8.90
C ILE A 250 -11.19 14.04 7.64
N SER A 251 -12.32 14.72 7.42
CA SER A 251 -13.01 14.62 6.14
C SER A 251 -12.21 15.26 5.00
N ILE A 252 -11.77 16.52 5.18
CA ILE A 252 -10.91 17.22 4.22
C ILE A 252 -9.75 17.93 4.93
N HIS A 253 -8.51 17.52 4.62
CA HIS A 253 -7.28 18.19 5.04
C HIS A 253 -6.68 18.97 3.86
N ASN A 254 -6.66 20.30 3.98
CA ASN A 254 -6.11 21.20 2.96
C ASN A 254 -4.84 21.88 3.46
N TYR A 255 -3.69 21.47 2.95
CA TYR A 255 -2.39 22.05 3.27
C TYR A 255 -1.82 22.83 2.08
N GLN A 256 -1.51 24.11 2.30
CA GLN A 256 -0.90 25.01 1.32
C GLN A 256 -1.64 25.13 -0.03
N SER A 257 -2.92 24.73 -0.10
CA SER A 257 -3.68 24.55 -1.35
C SER A 257 -5.02 25.28 -1.31
N SER A 258 -5.75 25.29 -2.44
CA SER A 258 -7.05 25.93 -2.58
C SER A 258 -8.13 24.97 -3.07
N ILE A 259 -9.21 24.82 -2.30
CA ILE A 259 -10.32 23.91 -2.58
C ILE A 259 -11.69 24.59 -2.42
N THR A 260 -12.63 24.23 -3.29
CA THR A 260 -14.05 24.61 -3.20
C THR A 260 -14.93 23.36 -3.05
N VAL A 261 -15.72 23.33 -2.01
CA VAL A 261 -16.57 22.21 -1.59
C VAL A 261 -17.99 22.75 -1.47
N LYS A 262 -18.93 22.27 -2.28
CA LYS A 262 -20.32 22.78 -2.30
C LYS A 262 -21.34 21.68 -2.56
N ASN A 263 -22.52 21.78 -1.97
CA ASN A 263 -23.64 20.86 -2.16
C ASN A 263 -23.32 19.41 -1.75
N ASN A 264 -22.42 19.21 -0.80
CA ASN A 264 -22.06 17.89 -0.27
C ASN A 264 -22.76 17.63 1.07
N ASN A 265 -22.80 16.35 1.46
CA ASN A 265 -23.08 15.92 2.83
C ASN A 265 -21.73 15.60 3.50
N ILE A 266 -21.38 16.27 4.59
CA ILE A 266 -20.11 16.10 5.31
C ILE A 266 -20.42 15.89 6.79
N TYR A 267 -20.25 14.68 7.30
CA TYR A 267 -20.58 14.40 8.71
C TYR A 267 -19.86 13.18 9.29
N ASP A 268 -19.90 13.07 10.62
CA ASP A 268 -19.38 11.96 11.43
C ASP A 268 -17.86 11.76 11.31
N SER A 269 -17.10 12.83 11.10
CA SER A 269 -15.64 12.84 11.22
C SER A 269 -15.18 13.55 12.50
N ILE A 270 -14.04 13.17 13.09
CA ILE A 270 -13.48 13.92 14.24
C ILE A 270 -13.30 15.41 13.87
N CYS A 271 -12.80 15.67 12.67
CA CYS A 271 -12.67 17.00 12.09
C CYS A 271 -13.28 17.02 10.69
N GLY A 272 -14.19 17.96 10.43
CA GLY A 272 -14.82 18.10 9.12
C GLY A 272 -13.82 18.68 8.12
N ILE A 273 -13.25 19.85 8.45
CA ILE A 273 -12.27 20.54 7.62
C ILE A 273 -11.08 20.95 8.46
N TYR A 274 -9.89 20.58 8.03
CA TYR A 274 -8.64 21.11 8.55
C TYR A 274 -7.89 21.84 7.44
N THR A 275 -7.59 23.13 7.62
CA THR A 275 -6.86 23.92 6.59
C THR A 275 -5.64 24.62 7.17
N GLU A 276 -4.51 24.49 6.50
CA GLU A 276 -3.23 25.07 6.93
C GLU A 276 -2.56 25.80 5.76
N ASN A 277 -2.17 27.06 5.96
CA ASN A 277 -1.57 27.92 4.94
C ASN A 277 -2.32 27.95 3.59
N GLY A 278 -3.65 27.78 3.60
CA GLY A 278 -4.47 27.53 2.41
C GLY A 278 -5.79 28.30 2.38
N ARG A 279 -6.59 28.06 1.34
CA ARG A 279 -7.93 28.63 1.17
C ARG A 279 -8.97 27.52 0.97
N CYS A 280 -10.04 27.57 1.75
CA CYS A 280 -11.11 26.56 1.68
C CYS A 280 -12.48 27.26 1.62
N ASN A 281 -13.24 27.03 0.56
CA ASN A 281 -14.63 27.49 0.44
C ASN A 281 -15.56 26.29 0.59
N VAL A 282 -16.26 26.21 1.72
CA VAL A 282 -17.14 25.09 2.10
C VAL A 282 -18.59 25.55 2.29
N LYS A 283 -19.02 26.57 1.53
CA LYS A 283 -20.41 27.05 1.54
C LYS A 283 -21.36 26.02 0.92
N ASN A 284 -22.62 26.07 1.34
CA ASN A 284 -23.72 25.26 0.82
C ASN A 284 -23.49 23.75 0.97
N ASN A 285 -22.80 23.31 2.03
CA ASN A 285 -22.75 21.89 2.41
C ASN A 285 -23.69 21.63 3.59
N TRP A 286 -24.18 20.40 3.72
CA TRP A 286 -24.88 19.93 4.90
C TRP A 286 -23.89 19.21 5.84
N TRP A 287 -23.98 19.49 7.14
CA TRP A 287 -22.95 19.14 8.14
C TRP A 287 -23.46 18.19 9.22
N GLY A 288 -24.34 17.25 8.87
CA GLY A 288 -24.99 16.38 9.85
C GLY A 288 -26.03 17.07 10.74
N SER A 289 -26.17 18.40 10.68
CA SER A 289 -27.22 19.12 11.42
C SER A 289 -27.57 20.47 10.81
N ILE A 290 -28.78 20.95 11.14
CA ILE A 290 -29.29 22.27 10.78
C ILE A 290 -28.40 23.44 11.27
N PHE A 291 -27.63 23.25 12.34
CA PHE A 291 -26.76 24.29 12.89
C PHE A 291 -25.44 24.46 12.14
N GLY A 292 -25.20 23.67 11.09
CA GLY A 292 -23.98 23.73 10.30
C GLY A 292 -22.80 22.99 10.94
N PRO A 293 -21.55 23.31 10.53
CA PRO A 293 -20.35 22.68 11.08
C PRO A 293 -20.17 23.03 12.55
N GLY A 294 -19.38 22.24 13.27
CA GLY A 294 -18.95 22.60 14.61
C GLY A 294 -18.03 23.82 14.59
N PHE A 295 -18.52 25.02 14.95
CA PHE A 295 -17.68 26.22 15.11
C PHE A 295 -17.05 26.34 16.50
N PHE A 296 -17.70 25.74 17.51
CA PHE A 296 -17.25 25.67 18.91
C PHE A 296 -17.48 24.24 19.40
N GLU A 297 -16.64 23.74 20.32
CA GLU A 297 -16.56 22.34 20.80
C GLU A 297 -17.85 21.71 21.38
N ARG A 298 -19.00 22.38 21.30
CA ARG A 298 -20.30 21.82 21.71
C ARG A 298 -20.88 20.82 20.71
N LYS A 299 -20.46 20.86 19.44
CA LYS A 299 -20.57 19.71 18.54
C LYS A 299 -19.25 18.95 18.59
N THR A 300 -19.32 17.68 18.98
CA THR A 300 -18.16 16.83 19.24
C THR A 300 -17.44 16.32 17.99
N GLN A 301 -18.00 16.57 16.79
CA GLN A 301 -17.55 16.11 15.47
C GLN A 301 -17.80 17.20 14.40
N ASP A 302 -17.16 17.05 13.24
CA ASP A 302 -17.30 17.90 12.05
C ASP A 302 -16.97 19.38 12.27
N ASN A 303 -15.98 19.64 13.11
CA ASN A 303 -15.49 21.00 13.32
C ASN A 303 -14.65 21.50 12.14
N ILE A 304 -14.54 22.83 12.05
CA ILE A 304 -13.62 23.50 11.11
C ILE A 304 -12.44 24.03 11.90
N LYS A 305 -11.23 23.60 11.52
CA LYS A 305 -9.95 24.08 12.06
C LYS A 305 -9.13 24.76 10.98
N SER A 306 -8.47 25.86 11.32
CA SER A 306 -7.66 26.61 10.37
C SER A 306 -6.41 27.22 11.00
N ILE A 307 -5.26 27.11 10.35
CA ILE A 307 -4.00 27.74 10.73
C ILE A 307 -3.51 28.60 9.56
N ASN A 308 -3.28 29.91 9.78
CA ASN A 308 -2.82 30.85 8.76
C ASN A 308 -3.60 30.75 7.42
N SER A 309 -4.91 30.53 7.51
CA SER A 309 -5.75 30.12 6.38
C SER A 309 -7.05 30.93 6.31
N SER A 310 -7.67 30.93 5.13
CA SER A 310 -9.00 31.49 4.93
C SER A 310 -10.01 30.37 4.69
N VAL A 311 -10.96 30.19 5.62
CA VAL A 311 -12.05 29.23 5.47
C VAL A 311 -13.39 29.97 5.47
N THR A 312 -14.23 29.70 4.46
CA THR A 312 -15.57 30.29 4.35
C THR A 312 -16.63 29.20 4.34
N ALA A 313 -17.51 29.19 5.34
CA ALA A 313 -18.50 28.13 5.54
C ALA A 313 -19.97 28.61 5.51
N ILE A 314 -20.21 29.93 5.44
CA ILE A 314 -21.55 30.52 5.51
C ILE A 314 -21.97 31.08 4.13
N PRO A 315 -23.18 30.76 3.63
CA PRO A 315 -24.21 29.92 4.27
C PRO A 315 -23.90 28.41 4.15
N TRP A 316 -24.55 27.60 4.99
CA TRP A 316 -24.58 26.13 4.90
C TRP A 316 -26.01 25.65 4.63
N ASN A 317 -26.15 24.39 4.21
CA ASN A 317 -27.47 23.79 3.96
C ASN A 317 -28.06 23.22 5.25
N TYR A 318 -29.37 23.42 5.44
CA TYR A 318 -30.12 22.91 6.59
C TYR A 318 -30.66 21.49 6.40
N LYS A 319 -30.63 20.97 5.17
CA LYS A 319 -31.16 19.65 4.82
C LYS A 319 -30.09 18.80 4.16
N PHE A 320 -30.16 17.50 4.43
CA PHE A 320 -29.44 16.47 3.71
C PHE A 320 -29.70 16.60 2.21
N ASN A 321 -28.67 16.42 1.39
CA ASN A 321 -28.81 16.35 -0.06
C ASN A 321 -28.98 14.90 -0.50
N GLU A 322 -30.22 14.49 -0.80
CA GLU A 322 -30.59 13.14 -1.24
C GLU A 322 -29.96 12.70 -2.57
N LYS A 323 -29.35 13.65 -3.32
CA LYS A 323 -28.68 13.37 -4.58
C LYS A 323 -27.16 13.27 -4.44
N SER A 324 -26.63 13.49 -3.24
CA SER A 324 -25.20 13.36 -3.01
C SER A 324 -24.77 11.91 -2.88
N GLY A 325 -23.51 11.63 -3.19
CA GLY A 325 -22.92 10.32 -3.02
C GLY A 325 -23.09 9.43 -4.24
N ALA A 326 -22.36 8.31 -4.22
CA ALA A 326 -22.43 7.35 -5.29
C ALA A 326 -23.82 6.68 -5.32
N ASN A 327 -24.38 6.53 -6.52
CA ASN A 327 -25.73 5.96 -6.69
C ASN A 327 -25.74 4.43 -6.86
N TRP A 328 -24.65 3.76 -6.51
CA TRP A 328 -24.45 2.31 -6.60
C TRP A 328 -23.68 1.81 -5.38
N ASN A 329 -23.55 0.49 -5.24
CA ASN A 329 -22.86 -0.15 -4.11
C ASN A 329 -21.86 -1.21 -4.56
N ILE A 330 -20.91 -1.53 -3.69
CA ILE A 330 -19.83 -2.47 -3.99
C ILE A 330 -20.34 -3.92 -4.11
N SER A 331 -21.45 -4.30 -3.48
CA SER A 331 -21.93 -5.68 -3.45
C SER A 331 -22.42 -6.20 -4.82
N GLY A 332 -22.78 -5.31 -5.74
CA GLY A 332 -23.35 -5.66 -7.04
C GLY A 332 -22.37 -6.13 -8.12
N LEU A 333 -21.06 -5.97 -7.96
CA LEU A 333 -20.10 -6.39 -9.00
C LEU A 333 -19.43 -7.76 -8.77
N LEU A 334 -19.09 -8.44 -9.87
CA LEU A 334 -18.53 -9.79 -9.86
C LEU A 334 -17.13 -9.82 -9.24
N THR A 335 -16.91 -10.66 -8.24
CA THR A 335 -15.55 -11.06 -7.82
C THR A 335 -15.14 -12.26 -8.68
N LYS A 336 -14.09 -12.11 -9.50
CA LYS A 336 -13.49 -13.28 -10.16
C LYS A 336 -12.82 -14.13 -9.09
N LYS A 337 -12.92 -15.47 -9.21
CA LYS A 337 -12.28 -16.38 -8.25
C LYS A 337 -10.79 -16.03 -8.12
N PRO A 338 -10.24 -15.96 -6.90
CA PRO A 338 -8.80 -15.80 -6.71
C PRO A 338 -8.07 -16.97 -7.38
N VAL A 339 -6.90 -16.69 -7.95
CA VAL A 339 -6.00 -17.74 -8.43
C VAL A 339 -5.41 -18.42 -7.21
N THR A 340 -6.00 -19.55 -6.82
CA THR A 340 -5.41 -20.43 -5.81
C THR A 340 -4.36 -21.30 -6.49
N SER A 341 -3.23 -20.71 -6.87
CA SER A 341 -2.03 -21.51 -7.15
C SER A 341 -1.29 -21.59 -5.81
N PRO A 342 -1.24 -22.77 -5.15
CA PRO A 342 -0.40 -22.91 -3.96
C PRO A 342 1.03 -22.72 -4.43
N TYR A 343 1.57 -21.53 -4.17
CA TYR A 343 3.00 -21.36 -4.19
C TYR A 343 3.52 -21.98 -2.90
N GLU A 344 3.97 -23.22 -2.99
CA GLU A 344 4.70 -23.85 -1.90
C GLU A 344 6.15 -23.40 -2.01
N ARG A 345 6.54 -22.43 -1.18
CA ARG A 345 7.93 -22.05 -0.97
C ARG A 345 8.65 -23.25 -0.34
N LEU A 346 9.40 -24.02 -1.13
CA LEU A 346 10.15 -25.16 -0.64
C LEU A 346 11.56 -24.73 -0.21
N ILE A 347 11.75 -24.54 1.10
CA ILE A 347 13.08 -24.49 1.70
C ILE A 347 13.50 -25.94 1.94
N THR A 348 14.63 -26.35 1.37
CA THR A 348 15.14 -27.73 1.46
C THR A 348 16.58 -27.72 1.94
N PHE A 349 16.95 -28.75 2.69
CA PHE A 349 18.26 -28.85 3.32
C PHE A 349 18.95 -30.16 2.97
N GLN A 350 20.26 -30.10 2.71
CA GLN A 350 21.07 -31.29 2.44
C GLN A 350 21.70 -31.82 3.74
N LYS A 351 20.87 -32.36 4.62
CA LYS A 351 21.29 -32.97 5.90
C LYS A 351 20.58 -34.30 6.11
N LYS A 352 21.03 -35.06 7.12
CA LYS A 352 20.36 -36.29 7.52
C LYS A 352 19.01 -35.93 8.15
N ASP A 353 17.96 -36.39 7.49
CA ASP A 353 16.55 -36.29 7.83
C ASP A 353 16.00 -37.70 7.60
N SER A 354 15.59 -38.37 8.68
CA SER A 354 15.32 -39.80 8.66
C SER A 354 13.87 -40.16 8.36
N ASP A 355 12.94 -39.24 8.53
CA ASP A 355 11.50 -39.39 8.20
C ASP A 355 11.03 -38.51 7.04
N LEU A 356 11.93 -37.68 6.49
CA LEU A 356 11.77 -36.91 5.25
C LEU A 356 10.71 -35.81 5.36
N ASP A 357 10.56 -35.22 6.54
CA ASP A 357 9.61 -34.13 6.80
C ASP A 357 10.19 -32.72 6.55
N GLY A 358 11.48 -32.64 6.17
CA GLY A 358 12.16 -31.43 5.75
C GLY A 358 13.07 -30.82 6.82
N ILE A 359 13.08 -31.34 8.05
CA ILE A 359 13.97 -30.89 9.12
C ILE A 359 15.07 -31.95 9.40
N PRO A 360 16.31 -31.55 9.75
CA PRO A 360 17.33 -32.51 10.10
C PRO A 360 17.17 -33.12 11.50
N ASP A 361 17.51 -34.40 11.65
CA ASP A 361 17.43 -35.18 12.90
C ASP A 361 17.98 -34.47 14.16
N TRP A 362 19.03 -33.65 14.00
CA TRP A 362 19.68 -32.99 15.13
C TRP A 362 18.88 -31.79 15.65
N TRP A 363 18.20 -31.07 14.75
CA TRP A 363 17.34 -29.94 15.11
C TRP A 363 16.14 -30.45 15.88
N GLU A 364 15.55 -31.54 15.40
CA GLU A 364 14.46 -32.23 16.06
C GLU A 364 14.84 -32.64 17.48
N LYS A 365 15.97 -33.35 17.64
CA LYS A 365 16.47 -33.73 18.97
C LYS A 365 16.73 -32.53 19.88
N LYS A 366 17.22 -31.42 19.33
CA LYS A 366 17.52 -30.20 20.10
C LYS A 366 16.24 -29.59 20.68
N TYR A 367 15.15 -29.59 19.93
CA TYR A 367 13.89 -28.95 20.29
C TYR A 367 12.78 -29.92 20.73
N GLY A 368 13.08 -31.23 20.79
CA GLY A 368 12.18 -32.25 21.36
C GLY A 368 11.23 -32.91 20.36
N TYR A 369 11.46 -32.75 19.05
CA TYR A 369 10.76 -33.49 17.99
C TYR A 369 11.36 -34.88 17.78
N SER A 370 10.67 -35.75 17.04
CA SER A 370 11.04 -37.15 16.85
C SER A 370 11.68 -37.37 15.47
N PRO A 371 12.99 -37.70 15.38
CA PRO A 371 13.70 -37.93 14.11
C PRO A 371 13.30 -39.18 13.32
N THR A 372 12.13 -39.75 13.56
CA THR A 372 11.65 -40.97 12.92
C THR A 372 10.13 -40.95 12.73
N ILE A 373 9.48 -39.84 13.10
CA ILE A 373 8.04 -39.64 13.03
C ILE A 373 7.84 -38.24 12.46
N ALA A 374 7.47 -38.19 11.18
CA ALA A 374 7.28 -36.95 10.46
C ALA A 374 6.27 -36.01 11.15
N ASP A 375 6.68 -34.76 11.34
CA ASP A 375 5.87 -33.65 11.81
C ASP A 375 5.49 -32.72 10.63
N ALA A 376 4.51 -31.84 10.84
CA ALA A 376 4.07 -30.88 9.81
C ALA A 376 4.90 -29.58 9.81
N HIS A 377 6.24 -29.67 9.80
CA HIS A 377 7.15 -28.53 10.07
C HIS A 377 6.96 -27.31 9.17
N TYR A 378 6.47 -27.48 7.94
CA TYR A 378 6.14 -26.36 7.03
C TYR A 378 4.99 -25.48 7.53
N ASN A 379 4.12 -26.00 8.40
CA ASN A 379 2.98 -25.28 8.97
C ASN A 379 3.03 -25.18 10.50
N LEU A 380 4.14 -25.64 11.11
CA LEU A 380 4.28 -25.68 12.56
C LEU A 380 4.96 -24.40 13.04
N ASP A 381 4.22 -23.57 13.77
CA ASP A 381 4.68 -22.31 14.37
C ASP A 381 4.24 -22.31 15.85
N PRO A 382 5.06 -22.88 16.77
CA PRO A 382 4.64 -23.09 18.16
C PRO A 382 4.60 -21.83 19.03
N ASP A 383 5.31 -20.75 18.67
CA ASP A 383 5.36 -19.49 19.42
C ASP A 383 4.58 -18.35 18.77
N GLU A 384 3.96 -18.61 17.62
CA GLU A 384 3.03 -17.75 16.91
C GLU A 384 3.69 -16.43 16.49
N ASP A 385 4.96 -16.48 16.05
CA ASP A 385 5.67 -15.33 15.49
C ASP A 385 5.56 -15.24 13.95
N GLY A 386 4.80 -16.16 13.36
CA GLY A 386 4.60 -16.25 11.93
C GLY A 386 5.73 -16.99 11.22
N LEU A 387 6.70 -17.61 11.91
CA LEU A 387 7.76 -18.43 11.32
C LEU A 387 7.45 -19.92 11.51
N SER A 388 7.45 -20.67 10.41
CA SER A 388 7.35 -22.13 10.51
C SER A 388 8.65 -22.74 11.03
N ASN A 389 8.60 -23.95 11.58
CA ASN A 389 9.79 -24.62 12.11
C ASN A 389 10.87 -24.85 11.01
N ILE A 390 10.45 -24.96 9.74
CA ILE A 390 11.35 -24.96 8.56
C ILE A 390 12.09 -23.63 8.39
N GLU A 391 11.39 -22.52 8.61
CA GLU A 391 11.96 -21.18 8.52
C GLU A 391 12.86 -20.87 9.71
N GLU A 392 12.45 -21.27 10.91
CA GLU A 392 13.27 -21.24 12.13
C GLU A 392 14.58 -22.01 11.96
N TYR A 393 14.52 -23.17 11.30
CA TYR A 393 15.74 -23.90 10.98
C TYR A 393 16.61 -23.18 9.94
N TYR A 394 16.00 -22.55 8.93
CA TYR A 394 16.74 -21.72 7.97
C TYR A 394 17.49 -20.57 8.66
N THR A 395 16.87 -19.93 9.65
CA THR A 395 17.44 -18.81 10.43
C THR A 395 18.24 -19.26 11.65
N ALA A 396 18.41 -20.56 11.89
CA ALA A 396 19.09 -21.12 13.05
C ALA A 396 20.48 -20.55 13.33
N SER A 397 21.25 -20.22 12.28
CA SER A 397 22.59 -19.63 12.41
C SER A 397 22.58 -18.21 12.98
N TRP A 398 21.42 -17.56 12.95
CA TRP A 398 21.18 -16.23 13.51
C TRP A 398 20.47 -16.29 14.86
N ASN A 399 20.44 -17.47 15.48
CA ASN A 399 19.90 -17.71 16.82
C ASN A 399 18.36 -17.60 16.91
N SER A 400 17.66 -18.01 15.84
CA SER A 400 16.22 -18.32 15.88
C SER A 400 15.90 -19.46 16.85
N HIS A 401 14.69 -19.46 17.40
CA HIS A 401 14.20 -20.44 18.33
C HIS A 401 12.69 -20.75 18.16
N PRO A 402 12.28 -22.00 17.84
CA PRO A 402 10.87 -22.41 17.59
C PRO A 402 9.83 -22.24 18.71
N PHE A 403 10.23 -21.68 19.84
CA PHE A 403 9.38 -21.55 21.04
C PHE A 403 9.58 -20.18 21.72
N ARG A 404 10.22 -19.24 21.02
CA ARG A 404 10.40 -17.86 21.44
C ARG A 404 10.33 -16.98 20.20
N LYS A 405 9.37 -16.07 20.21
CA LYS A 405 9.15 -15.09 19.14
C LYS A 405 10.44 -14.43 18.64
N ASP A 406 10.67 -14.55 17.35
CA ASP A 406 11.73 -13.95 16.58
C ASP A 406 11.14 -12.97 15.55
N ILE A 407 11.76 -11.80 15.43
CA ILE A 407 11.45 -10.85 14.36
C ILE A 407 12.71 -10.60 13.57
N PHE A 408 12.67 -10.85 12.27
CA PHE A 408 13.76 -10.53 11.35
C PHE A 408 13.44 -9.24 10.57
N LEU A 409 14.31 -8.25 10.71
CA LEU A 409 14.24 -6.97 10.01
C LEU A 409 15.53 -6.73 9.24
N GLU A 410 15.44 -6.62 7.92
CA GLU A 410 16.56 -6.17 7.10
C GLU A 410 16.45 -4.67 6.85
N ILE A 411 17.54 -3.94 7.05
CA ILE A 411 17.61 -2.50 6.78
C ILE A 411 18.69 -2.21 5.77
N ASP A 412 18.25 -1.83 4.57
CA ASP A 412 19.10 -1.18 3.57
C ASP A 412 19.08 0.33 3.76
N TRP A 413 20.17 0.98 3.36
CA TRP A 413 20.26 2.43 3.43
C TRP A 413 20.85 3.02 2.16
N MET A 414 20.25 4.12 1.72
CA MET A 414 20.73 4.88 0.57
C MET A 414 21.88 5.79 0.97
N GLU A 415 22.83 6.03 0.06
CA GLU A 415 23.89 7.03 0.22
C GLU A 415 23.30 8.39 0.67
N CYS A 416 23.88 9.00 1.70
CA CYS A 416 23.46 10.30 2.24
C CYS A 416 24.12 11.43 1.45
N ARG A 417 23.31 12.32 0.86
CA ARG A 417 23.77 13.53 0.14
C ARG A 417 23.18 14.81 0.68
N THR A 418 22.09 14.78 1.45
CA THR A 418 21.53 15.99 2.07
C THR A 418 22.32 16.47 3.29
N SER A 419 23.26 15.66 3.80
CA SER A 419 24.10 16.00 4.96
C SER A 419 25.51 15.47 4.76
N GLN A 420 26.53 16.33 4.99
CA GLN A 420 27.94 16.01 4.71
C GLN A 420 28.58 15.14 5.80
N ASP A 421 28.11 15.24 7.05
CA ASP A 421 28.71 14.57 8.22
C ASP A 421 27.79 13.48 8.80
N GLU A 422 26.71 13.12 8.11
CA GLU A 422 25.76 12.10 8.56
C GLU A 422 25.65 10.94 7.58
N THR A 423 25.09 9.84 8.09
CA THR A 423 24.82 8.63 7.31
C THR A 423 23.38 8.20 7.51
N ASN A 424 22.83 7.53 6.49
CA ASN A 424 21.55 6.84 6.57
C ASN A 424 21.68 5.44 7.16
N LYS A 425 22.90 4.92 7.34
CA LYS A 425 23.11 3.65 8.03
C LYS A 425 22.71 3.81 9.51
N PRO A 426 21.83 2.96 10.04
CA PRO A 426 21.53 2.97 11.47
C PRO A 426 22.78 2.66 12.29
N SER A 427 22.96 3.32 13.44
CA SER A 427 24.12 3.06 14.30
C SER A 427 23.89 1.84 15.19
N GLN A 428 24.96 1.09 15.46
CA GLN A 428 24.89 -0.09 16.33
C GLN A 428 24.34 0.23 17.72
N ALA A 429 24.61 1.43 18.25
CA ALA A 429 24.11 1.86 19.55
C ALA A 429 22.58 2.03 19.58
N TYR A 430 21.96 2.50 18.50
CA TYR A 430 20.49 2.60 18.43
C TYR A 430 19.84 1.26 18.03
N ILE A 431 20.51 0.46 17.20
CA ILE A 431 20.11 -0.93 16.93
C ILE A 431 20.02 -1.72 18.25
N GLN A 432 21.08 -1.69 19.07
CA GLN A 432 21.08 -2.42 20.34
C GLN A 432 19.96 -1.96 21.27
N LYS A 433 19.69 -0.65 21.34
CA LYS A 433 18.56 -0.13 22.13
C LYS A 433 17.22 -0.71 21.67
N ALA A 434 16.99 -0.82 20.37
CA ALA A 434 15.77 -1.44 19.86
C ALA A 434 15.71 -2.92 20.24
N ILE A 435 16.82 -3.66 20.09
CA ILE A 435 16.90 -5.08 20.47
C ILE A 435 16.60 -5.27 21.96
N ASP A 436 17.20 -4.45 22.83
CA ASP A 436 17.00 -4.55 24.28
C ASP A 436 15.53 -4.31 24.66
N ILE A 437 14.85 -3.35 24.01
CA ILE A 437 13.42 -3.07 24.23
C ILE A 437 12.55 -4.28 23.88
N PHE A 438 12.80 -4.95 22.75
CA PHE A 438 12.03 -6.16 22.40
C PHE A 438 12.36 -7.33 23.33
N ALA A 439 13.61 -7.44 23.77
CA ALA A 439 14.04 -8.48 24.70
C ALA A 439 13.37 -8.37 26.07
N GLU A 440 13.05 -7.16 26.54
CA GLU A 440 12.25 -6.92 27.75
C GLU A 440 10.84 -7.56 27.66
N HIS A 441 10.35 -7.80 26.44
CA HIS A 441 9.06 -8.42 26.15
C HIS A 441 9.18 -9.89 25.68
N ASN A 442 10.34 -10.54 25.91
CA ASN A 442 10.64 -11.92 25.47
C ASN A 442 10.54 -12.11 23.95
N ILE A 443 10.80 -11.06 23.16
CA ILE A 443 10.87 -11.12 21.70
C ILE A 443 12.33 -10.90 21.29
N THR A 444 12.88 -11.76 20.45
CA THR A 444 14.21 -11.56 19.88
C THR A 444 14.08 -10.76 18.59
N LEU A 445 14.55 -9.52 18.58
CA LEU A 445 14.62 -8.72 17.37
C LEU A 445 16.00 -8.89 16.69
N HIS A 446 15.99 -9.41 15.47
CA HIS A 446 17.16 -9.58 14.62
C HIS A 446 17.18 -8.46 13.58
N ILE A 447 18.10 -7.49 13.74
CA ILE A 447 18.28 -6.42 12.75
C ILE A 447 19.51 -6.73 11.89
N ASP A 448 19.28 -6.88 10.59
CA ASP A 448 20.32 -7.07 9.59
C ASP A 448 20.71 -5.74 8.94
N THR A 449 21.98 -5.35 9.07
CA THR A 449 22.59 -4.21 8.37
C THR A 449 23.90 -4.59 7.68
N GLY A 450 23.99 -5.86 7.25
CA GLY A 450 25.18 -6.46 6.65
C GLY A 450 25.69 -7.72 7.36
N ASN A 451 24.99 -8.20 8.39
CA ASN A 451 25.48 -9.24 9.31
C ASN A 451 24.68 -10.55 9.27
N LEU A 452 23.48 -10.56 8.68
CA LEU A 452 22.63 -11.75 8.51
C LEU A 452 22.40 -12.08 7.02
N GLY A 453 23.34 -11.69 6.15
CA GLY A 453 23.34 -12.03 4.73
C GLY A 453 22.60 -11.06 3.80
N GLY A 454 21.93 -10.04 4.33
CA GLY A 454 21.39 -8.88 3.60
C GLY A 454 21.92 -7.57 4.17
N GLY A 455 21.19 -6.46 3.99
CA GLY A 455 21.51 -5.16 4.56
C GLY A 455 22.69 -4.47 3.89
N GLU A 456 22.42 -3.65 2.88
CA GLU A 456 23.44 -3.05 2.03
C GLU A 456 23.29 -1.53 1.79
N LEU A 457 24.38 -0.94 1.29
CA LEU A 457 24.40 0.47 0.86
C LEU A 457 23.84 0.57 -0.57
N ILE A 458 22.72 1.26 -0.70
CA ILE A 458 22.08 1.56 -1.98
C ILE A 458 22.65 2.89 -2.54
N PRO A 459 22.97 2.98 -3.85
CA PRO A 459 23.37 4.23 -4.48
C PRO A 459 22.30 5.32 -4.32
N TYR A 460 22.74 6.58 -4.19
CA TYR A 460 21.80 7.71 -4.12
C TYR A 460 20.86 7.75 -5.33
N ALA A 461 19.58 7.95 -5.05
CA ALA A 461 18.56 8.21 -6.05
C ALA A 461 17.79 9.48 -5.70
N GLU A 462 17.65 10.36 -6.67
CA GLU A 462 16.86 11.58 -6.54
C GLU A 462 15.43 11.33 -7.08
N ASN A 463 14.43 11.95 -6.44
CA ASN A 463 13.07 12.08 -6.98
C ASN A 463 12.37 10.76 -7.38
N PHE A 464 12.64 9.67 -6.65
CA PHE A 464 11.88 8.43 -6.85
C PHE A 464 10.50 8.51 -6.18
N THR A 465 9.56 7.75 -6.73
CA THR A 465 8.14 7.76 -6.39
C THR A 465 7.76 6.53 -5.58
N PHE A 466 6.49 6.47 -5.15
CA PHE A 466 5.93 5.23 -4.60
C PHE A 466 6.15 4.04 -5.53
N ALA A 467 6.14 4.24 -6.86
CA ALA A 467 6.25 3.14 -7.82
C ALA A 467 7.61 2.42 -7.78
N ASP A 468 8.68 3.17 -7.55
CA ASP A 468 10.05 2.68 -7.64
C ASP A 468 10.43 1.79 -6.45
N LEU A 469 9.72 1.88 -5.32
CA LEU A 469 9.99 1.08 -4.12
C LEU A 469 10.00 -0.43 -4.36
N ARG A 470 9.18 -0.93 -5.28
CA ARG A 470 9.20 -2.36 -5.64
C ARG A 470 10.38 -2.75 -6.50
N ASP A 471 11.00 -1.81 -7.21
CA ASP A 471 12.27 -2.07 -7.91
C ASP A 471 13.41 -2.24 -6.87
N TYR A 472 13.42 -1.42 -5.82
CA TYR A 472 14.36 -1.57 -4.71
C TYR A 472 14.17 -2.88 -3.94
N TYR A 473 12.93 -3.19 -3.55
CA TYR A 473 12.59 -4.46 -2.90
C TYR A 473 13.01 -5.67 -3.74
N TRP A 474 12.73 -5.66 -5.05
CA TRP A 474 13.17 -6.75 -5.93
C TRP A 474 14.69 -6.89 -6.00
N LYS A 475 15.40 -5.77 -6.15
CA LYS A 475 16.81 -5.78 -6.46
C LYS A 475 17.68 -6.06 -5.23
N TYR A 476 17.41 -5.39 -4.12
CA TYR A 476 18.30 -5.40 -2.94
C TYR A 476 17.83 -6.42 -1.90
N PHE A 477 16.54 -6.43 -1.55
CA PHE A 477 16.01 -7.41 -0.59
C PHE A 477 15.93 -8.83 -1.16
N LEU A 478 15.27 -8.98 -2.32
CA LEU A 478 15.08 -10.29 -2.93
C LEU A 478 16.30 -10.77 -3.72
N ASN A 479 17.28 -9.92 -3.98
CA ASN A 479 18.45 -10.25 -4.82
C ASN A 479 18.05 -10.85 -6.18
N GLU A 480 17.01 -10.29 -6.78
CA GLU A 480 16.42 -10.73 -8.05
C GLU A 480 15.84 -12.17 -8.05
N ASP A 481 15.56 -12.75 -6.87
CA ASP A 481 14.91 -14.05 -6.72
C ASP A 481 13.66 -13.97 -5.84
N ILE A 482 12.47 -14.11 -6.46
CA ILE A 482 11.19 -14.12 -5.74
C ILE A 482 11.07 -15.31 -4.78
N ASN A 483 11.85 -16.36 -5.00
CA ASN A 483 11.85 -17.56 -4.16
C ASN A 483 12.87 -17.47 -3.02
N SER A 484 13.57 -16.34 -2.88
CA SER A 484 14.46 -16.06 -1.76
C SER A 484 13.75 -16.41 -0.44
N PRO A 485 14.34 -17.28 0.40
CA PRO A 485 13.75 -17.62 1.70
C PRO A 485 13.56 -16.40 2.61
N ARG A 486 14.28 -15.30 2.36
CA ARG A 486 14.11 -14.04 3.11
C ARG A 486 12.70 -13.48 2.95
N LYS A 487 12.08 -13.62 1.78
CA LYS A 487 10.69 -13.20 1.54
C LYS A 487 9.73 -14.07 2.35
N GLY A 488 9.09 -13.49 3.36
CA GLY A 488 8.28 -14.25 4.31
C GLY A 488 9.08 -14.83 5.48
N ILE A 489 10.24 -14.24 5.80
CA ILE A 489 10.93 -14.39 7.09
C ILE A 489 11.29 -12.99 7.57
N PHE A 490 11.97 -12.23 6.72
CA PHE A 490 12.37 -10.87 6.97
C PHE A 490 11.27 -9.89 6.55
N ARG A 491 11.15 -8.81 7.32
CA ARG A 491 10.56 -7.55 6.86
C ARG A 491 11.66 -6.68 6.27
N TYR A 492 11.32 -5.88 5.27
CA TYR A 492 12.27 -5.05 4.55
C TYR A 492 12.13 -3.56 4.87
N ALA A 493 13.19 -2.92 5.31
CA ALA A 493 13.27 -1.48 5.47
C ALA A 493 14.25 -0.88 4.46
N ILE A 494 13.82 0.17 3.77
CA ILE A 494 14.70 1.03 3.00
C ILE A 494 14.77 2.42 3.63
N ILE A 495 15.96 2.79 4.10
CA ILE A 495 16.25 4.14 4.60
C ILE A 495 16.77 4.97 3.43
N CYS A 496 15.89 5.72 2.79
CA CYS A 496 16.26 6.63 1.73
C CYS A 496 16.76 7.97 2.29
N ASP A 497 17.58 8.66 1.51
CA ASP A 497 18.06 10.00 1.88
C ASP A 497 16.92 11.01 1.83
N TYR A 498 16.23 11.07 0.69
CA TYR A 498 15.00 11.80 0.47
C TYR A 498 14.06 10.97 -0.39
N GLY A 499 12.83 10.73 0.08
CA GLY A 499 11.86 9.84 -0.57
C GLY A 499 10.46 10.43 -0.75
N PRO A 500 9.50 9.59 -1.19
CA PRO A 500 8.14 10.02 -1.55
C PRO A 500 7.28 10.47 -0.34
N ALA A 501 7.63 10.05 0.87
CA ALA A 501 7.03 10.51 2.13
C ALA A 501 8.01 10.33 3.30
N SER A 502 7.65 10.83 4.49
CA SER A 502 8.49 10.76 5.70
C SER A 502 8.78 9.32 6.15
N GLY A 503 7.73 8.51 6.29
CA GLY A 503 7.74 7.14 6.76
C GLY A 503 6.41 6.51 6.39
N PHE A 504 6.43 5.27 5.87
CA PHE A 504 5.22 4.48 5.63
C PHE A 504 5.56 3.01 5.34
N ALA A 505 4.70 2.11 5.79
CA ALA A 505 4.64 0.73 5.33
C ALA A 505 4.02 0.62 3.93
N PHE A 506 4.52 -0.30 3.12
CA PHE A 506 4.04 -0.58 1.77
C PHE A 506 4.08 -2.07 1.45
N ILE A 507 3.24 -2.48 0.50
CA ILE A 507 3.24 -3.87 0.01
C ILE A 507 4.47 -4.05 -0.89
N GLY A 508 5.43 -4.86 -0.44
CA GLY A 508 6.62 -5.20 -1.21
C GLY A 508 6.25 -6.01 -2.46
N TRP A 509 5.46 -7.06 -2.27
CA TRP A 509 4.91 -7.84 -3.39
C TRP A 509 3.49 -8.35 -3.14
N ASP A 510 3.31 -9.22 -2.13
CA ASP A 510 2.05 -9.92 -1.86
C ASP A 510 1.36 -9.45 -0.56
N SER A 511 2.12 -8.85 0.35
CA SER A 511 1.70 -8.50 1.71
C SER A 511 2.44 -7.26 2.19
N LEU A 512 1.99 -6.65 3.29
CA LEU A 512 2.59 -5.49 3.93
C LEU A 512 3.83 -5.93 4.73
N ASP A 513 4.91 -6.22 4.01
CA ASP A 513 6.17 -6.75 4.55
C ASP A 513 7.35 -5.79 4.42
N ALA A 514 7.10 -4.55 3.98
CA ALA A 514 8.13 -3.57 3.75
C ALA A 514 7.73 -2.17 4.22
N PHE A 515 8.73 -1.33 4.49
CA PHE A 515 8.52 0.09 4.77
C PHE A 515 9.69 0.95 4.31
N CYS A 516 9.40 2.23 4.08
CA CYS A 516 10.36 3.22 3.61
C CYS A 516 10.46 4.37 4.62
N ILE A 517 11.67 4.77 4.95
CA ILE A 517 11.94 5.96 5.78
C ILE A 517 12.73 6.97 4.96
N SER A 518 12.25 8.22 4.90
CA SER A 518 12.98 9.36 4.35
C SER A 518 13.68 10.11 5.46
N ALA A 519 14.97 9.83 5.64
CA ALA A 519 15.73 10.31 6.77
C ALA A 519 15.88 11.84 6.79
N ASP A 520 15.98 12.49 5.62
CA ASP A 520 16.02 13.95 5.51
C ASP A 520 14.67 14.61 5.82
N ILE A 521 13.57 14.10 5.24
CA ILE A 521 12.23 14.65 5.48
C ILE A 521 11.89 14.57 6.96
N ILE A 522 12.16 13.43 7.61
CA ILE A 522 11.88 13.28 9.04
C ILE A 522 12.72 14.27 9.85
N LYS A 523 14.03 14.34 9.60
CA LYS A 523 14.92 15.24 10.35
C LYS A 523 14.49 16.71 10.25
N ASN A 524 14.05 17.14 9.07
CA ASN A 524 13.70 18.53 8.81
C ASN A 524 12.26 18.91 9.19
N ASN A 525 11.39 17.91 9.43
CA ASN A 525 9.99 18.16 9.82
C ASN A 525 9.78 18.26 11.34
N HIS A 526 10.81 18.03 12.17
CA HIS A 526 10.69 18.03 13.62
C HIS A 526 11.54 19.12 14.27
N GLU A 527 10.95 19.84 15.24
CA GLU A 527 11.63 20.89 16.00
C GLU A 527 12.59 20.32 17.07
N VAL A 528 12.49 19.02 17.37
CA VAL A 528 13.29 18.35 18.42
C VAL A 528 14.66 17.97 17.88
N SER A 529 15.71 18.45 18.55
CA SER A 529 17.11 18.21 18.14
C SER A 529 17.63 16.83 18.57
N TYR A 530 17.14 15.75 17.94
CA TYR A 530 17.76 14.42 18.05
C TYR A 530 18.74 14.14 16.89
N PRO A 531 19.75 13.27 17.08
CA PRO A 531 20.62 12.81 15.99
C PRO A 531 19.83 12.09 14.90
N ARG A 532 20.25 12.18 13.63
CA ARG A 532 19.60 11.51 12.48
C ARG A 532 19.37 10.01 12.73
N GLN A 533 20.32 9.33 13.36
CA GLN A 533 20.23 7.90 13.63
C GLN A 533 19.12 7.54 14.64
N ARG A 534 18.77 8.46 15.56
CA ARG A 534 17.63 8.29 16.48
C ARG A 534 16.30 8.38 15.74
N PHE A 535 16.20 9.29 14.78
CA PHE A 535 15.02 9.40 13.91
C PHE A 535 14.88 8.17 13.02
N ILE A 536 15.97 7.69 12.43
CA ILE A 536 15.97 6.49 11.59
C ILE A 536 15.45 5.28 12.37
N ILE A 537 16.05 4.94 13.51
CA ILE A 537 15.61 3.77 14.30
C ILE A 537 14.22 3.98 14.90
N GLY A 538 13.91 5.15 15.46
CA GLY A 538 12.59 5.41 16.02
C GLY A 538 11.46 5.28 14.99
N SER A 539 11.69 5.79 13.78
CA SER A 539 10.72 5.64 12.68
C SER A 539 10.70 4.20 12.19
N SER A 540 11.83 3.51 12.13
CA SER A 540 11.87 2.10 11.71
C SER A 540 11.07 1.19 12.66
N ILE A 541 11.14 1.44 13.98
CA ILE A 541 10.34 0.67 14.95
C ILE A 541 8.85 1.01 14.85
N HIS A 542 8.50 2.28 14.60
CA HIS A 542 7.11 2.67 14.32
C HIS A 542 6.56 1.94 13.08
N GLU A 543 7.26 1.99 11.95
CA GLU A 543 6.80 1.33 10.72
C GLU A 543 6.85 -0.21 10.83
N LEU A 544 7.79 -0.76 11.61
CA LEU A 544 7.80 -2.18 11.95
C LEU A 544 6.50 -2.58 12.66
N GLY A 545 5.96 -1.72 13.52
CA GLY A 545 4.66 -1.89 14.16
C GLY A 545 3.53 -2.17 13.17
N HIS A 546 3.48 -1.45 12.04
CA HIS A 546 2.48 -1.71 11.00
C HIS A 546 2.65 -3.07 10.33
N THR A 547 3.88 -3.56 10.15
CA THR A 547 4.13 -4.94 9.64
C THR A 547 3.84 -6.03 10.69
N LEU A 548 3.56 -5.62 11.93
CA LEU A 548 3.10 -6.45 13.05
C LEU A 548 1.60 -6.24 13.31
N GLY A 549 0.87 -5.71 12.32
CA GLY A 549 -0.57 -5.54 12.40
C GLY A 549 -1.03 -4.38 13.28
N LEU A 550 -0.15 -3.55 13.84
CA LEU A 550 -0.58 -2.37 14.60
C LEU A 550 -0.97 -1.26 13.64
N THR A 551 -2.27 -1.13 13.39
CA THR A 551 -2.86 -0.19 12.45
C THR A 551 -3.84 0.75 13.16
N VAL A 552 -4.45 1.65 12.39
CA VAL A 552 -5.52 2.50 12.91
C VAL A 552 -6.78 1.68 13.23
N ASP A 553 -6.90 0.51 12.64
CA ASP A 553 -8.02 -0.41 12.82
C ASP A 553 -8.03 -1.08 14.20
N ASP A 554 -6.88 -1.18 14.85
CA ASP A 554 -6.80 -1.74 16.21
C ASP A 554 -7.10 -0.71 17.29
N HIS A 555 -6.65 0.53 17.08
CA HIS A 555 -6.79 1.60 18.06
C HIS A 555 -6.66 3.00 17.45
N GLY A 556 -7.67 3.85 17.68
CA GLY A 556 -7.70 5.22 17.13
C GLY A 556 -6.62 6.19 17.66
N GLY A 557 -5.75 5.77 18.58
CA GLY A 557 -4.56 6.50 19.01
C GLY A 557 -3.36 6.33 18.07
N ASN A 558 -3.29 5.20 17.36
CA ASN A 558 -2.25 4.90 16.38
C ASN A 558 -2.31 5.95 15.27
N ASP A 559 -1.16 6.44 14.79
CA ASP A 559 -0.99 7.48 13.75
C ASP A 559 -1.87 8.73 13.85
N ASN A 560 -2.31 9.05 15.07
CA ASN A 560 -3.26 10.12 15.25
C ASN A 560 -2.58 11.49 15.25
N LYS A 561 -2.44 12.08 14.05
CA LYS A 561 -1.88 13.43 13.89
C LYS A 561 -2.66 14.52 14.62
N ILE A 562 -3.95 14.33 14.88
CA ILE A 562 -4.72 15.31 15.64
C ILE A 562 -4.32 15.27 17.12
N ALA A 563 -3.90 14.11 17.63
CA ALA A 563 -3.42 13.94 18.99
C ALA A 563 -2.07 14.62 19.25
N THR A 564 -1.36 15.14 18.23
CA THR A 564 -0.14 15.94 18.45
C THR A 564 -0.44 17.41 18.75
N ILE A 565 -1.65 17.89 18.44
CA ILE A 565 -2.03 19.29 18.61
C ILE A 565 -2.44 19.52 20.07
N PRO A 566 -1.68 20.31 20.87
CA PRO A 566 -1.92 20.49 22.29
C PRO A 566 -3.34 20.99 22.60
N PHE A 567 -3.87 20.52 23.73
CA PHE A 567 -5.20 20.89 24.26
C PHE A 567 -6.40 20.52 23.39
N THR A 568 -6.23 19.75 22.32
CA THR A 568 -7.36 19.12 21.62
C THR A 568 -7.91 17.95 22.43
N ARG A 569 -9.18 17.60 22.23
CA ARG A 569 -9.78 16.38 22.84
C ARG A 569 -8.97 15.12 22.53
N GLN A 570 -8.45 14.99 21.31
CA GLN A 570 -7.63 13.86 20.90
C GLN A 570 -6.29 13.84 21.64
N TRP A 571 -5.66 15.00 21.83
CA TRP A 571 -4.46 15.13 22.65
C TRP A 571 -4.71 14.67 24.09
N PHE A 572 -5.76 15.17 24.75
CA PHE A 572 -6.11 14.70 26.11
C PHE A 572 -6.50 13.22 26.16
N LYS A 573 -7.21 12.71 25.14
CA LYS A 573 -7.67 11.32 25.07
C LYS A 573 -6.49 10.34 25.01
N TYR A 574 -5.45 10.67 24.25
CA TYR A 574 -4.30 9.78 24.01
C TYR A 574 -3.00 10.26 24.67
N LEU A 575 -3.08 11.20 25.62
CA LEU A 575 -1.92 11.63 26.40
C LEU A 575 -1.40 10.51 27.31
N SER A 576 -2.24 9.56 27.70
CA SER A 576 -1.85 8.40 28.50
C SER A 576 -1.40 7.20 27.66
N TYR A 577 -1.17 7.36 26.36
CA TYR A 577 -0.78 6.28 25.44
C TYR A 577 0.69 6.46 24.99
N PRO A 578 1.68 6.07 25.82
CA PRO A 578 3.10 6.20 25.52
C PRO A 578 3.57 5.08 24.58
N SER A 579 3.20 5.20 23.30
CA SER A 579 3.63 4.27 22.25
C SER A 579 4.32 5.00 21.11
N CYS A 580 5.30 4.36 20.48
CA CYS A 580 5.87 4.90 19.26
C CYS A 580 4.84 5.00 18.11
N MET A 581 3.70 4.29 18.19
CA MET A 581 2.57 4.41 17.25
C MET A 581 1.77 5.71 17.44
N ASN A 582 1.90 6.37 18.59
CA ASN A 582 1.31 7.68 18.84
C ASN A 582 2.29 8.78 18.39
N TYR A 583 1.92 9.58 17.38
CA TYR A 583 2.77 10.64 16.86
C TYR A 583 3.21 11.69 17.89
N PHE A 584 2.53 11.82 19.03
CA PHE A 584 3.01 12.66 20.12
C PHE A 584 4.26 12.08 20.79
N TYR A 585 4.44 10.75 20.77
CA TYR A 585 5.53 10.03 21.42
C TYR A 585 6.55 9.39 20.46
N THR A 586 6.23 9.18 19.17
CA THR A 586 7.02 8.43 18.16
C THR A 586 8.53 8.67 18.21
N TYR A 587 8.98 9.90 18.44
CA TYR A 587 10.41 10.24 18.46
C TYR A 587 11.01 10.38 19.86
N PHE A 588 10.19 10.37 20.91
CA PHE A 588 10.61 10.44 22.30
C PHE A 588 10.88 9.05 22.87
N ILE A 589 10.10 8.05 22.46
CA ILE A 589 10.26 6.65 22.87
C ILE A 589 10.67 5.75 21.69
N LEU A 590 11.19 4.57 21.98
CA LEU A 590 11.68 3.58 21.01
C LEU A 590 10.93 2.25 21.10
N GLY A 591 9.82 2.21 21.82
CA GLY A 591 9.03 1.00 22.06
C GLY A 591 7.54 1.31 22.02
N PHE A 592 6.75 0.30 22.33
CA PHE A 592 5.30 0.36 22.29
C PHE A 592 4.72 0.38 23.71
N SER A 593 3.42 0.67 23.82
CA SER A 593 2.78 0.74 25.12
C SER A 593 2.39 -0.63 25.67
N ASP A 594 2.42 -0.76 27.00
CA ASP A 594 1.98 -1.93 27.76
C ASP A 594 0.50 -1.82 28.22
N GLY A 595 -0.16 -0.69 27.96
CA GLY A 595 -1.56 -0.45 28.28
C GLY A 595 -1.86 -0.24 29.77
N ASN A 596 -0.85 0.06 30.59
CA ASN A 596 -0.99 0.12 32.05
C ASN A 596 -1.30 1.53 32.62
N LEU A 597 -1.34 2.58 31.80
CA LEU A 597 -1.49 3.97 32.26
C LEU A 597 -2.93 4.51 32.24
N GLY A 598 -3.91 3.66 31.96
CA GLY A 598 -5.34 3.97 32.14
C GLY A 598 -6.16 3.93 30.84
N PRO A 599 -7.32 4.61 30.81
CA PRO A 599 -8.23 4.55 29.66
C PRO A 599 -7.58 5.09 28.38
N ASN A 600 -7.75 4.38 27.25
CA ASN A 600 -7.13 4.66 25.94
C ASN A 600 -5.61 4.48 25.87
N ASP A 601 -4.99 3.91 26.90
CA ASP A 601 -3.65 3.34 26.77
C ASP A 601 -3.78 1.93 26.19
N PHE A 602 -3.45 1.78 24.91
CA PHE A 602 -3.58 0.50 24.20
C PHE A 602 -2.34 -0.35 24.41
N ASN A 603 -2.51 -1.60 24.82
CA ASN A 603 -1.39 -2.53 24.95
C ASN A 603 -0.97 -3.04 23.57
N ASP A 604 -0.09 -2.30 22.92
CA ASP A 604 0.43 -2.65 21.61
C ASP A 604 1.14 -4.02 21.62
N TRP A 605 2.01 -4.24 22.60
CA TRP A 605 2.82 -5.46 22.69
C TRP A 605 1.99 -6.75 22.69
N LYS A 606 0.82 -6.70 23.34
CA LYS A 606 -0.10 -7.83 23.42
C LYS A 606 -0.92 -8.03 22.14
N ASN A 607 -1.14 -6.98 21.36
CA ASN A 607 -2.00 -6.99 20.17
C ASN A 607 -1.23 -7.04 18.85
N MET A 608 0.09 -7.24 18.88
CA MET A 608 0.86 -7.49 17.66
C MET A 608 0.43 -8.81 16.99
N ASP A 609 0.09 -8.76 15.71
CA ASP A 609 -0.01 -9.92 14.82
C ASP A 609 1.32 -10.13 14.11
N PHE A 610 2.12 -11.06 14.63
CA PHE A 610 3.43 -11.38 14.08
C PHE A 610 3.35 -12.05 12.69
N SER A 611 2.20 -12.59 12.31
CA SER A 611 1.95 -13.21 11.00
C SER A 611 1.46 -12.21 9.94
N PHE A 612 1.17 -10.96 10.32
CA PHE A 612 0.52 -9.95 9.47
C PHE A 612 1.25 -9.68 8.14
N PHE A 613 2.58 -9.73 8.16
CA PHE A 613 3.44 -9.56 6.98
C PHE A 613 3.33 -10.69 5.94
N LYS A 614 2.69 -11.81 6.28
CA LYS A 614 2.37 -12.93 5.37
C LYS A 614 0.90 -13.00 4.99
N ASN A 615 0.03 -12.47 5.86
CA ASN A 615 -1.42 -12.60 5.77
C ASN A 615 -2.12 -11.25 5.93
N THR A 616 -1.63 -10.24 5.22
CA THR A 616 -2.13 -8.87 5.36
C THR A 616 -3.61 -8.79 5.06
N HIS A 617 -4.33 -8.19 5.98
CA HIS A 617 -5.74 -7.91 5.90
C HIS A 617 -5.98 -6.52 6.47
N PHE A 618 -6.92 -5.78 5.88
CA PHE A 618 -7.37 -4.48 6.39
C PHE A 618 -8.85 -4.64 6.74
N THR A 619 -9.23 -4.38 7.98
CA THR A 619 -10.57 -4.62 8.52
C THR A 619 -11.05 -3.38 9.24
N LEU A 620 -12.30 -2.95 9.04
CA LEU A 620 -12.80 -1.77 9.74
C LEU A 620 -12.59 -1.90 11.25
N PRO A 621 -12.17 -0.82 11.96
CA PRO A 621 -11.97 -0.90 13.39
C PRO A 621 -13.25 -1.36 14.10
N ASP A 622 -13.13 -2.23 15.10
CA ASP A 622 -14.29 -2.81 15.82
C ASP A 622 -15.25 -1.76 16.38
N GLU A 623 -14.75 -0.57 16.73
CA GLU A 623 -15.56 0.54 17.24
C GLU A 623 -16.43 1.22 16.14
N TYR A 624 -16.26 0.82 14.88
CA TYR A 624 -16.99 1.33 13.70
C TYR A 624 -17.68 0.23 12.86
N GLN A 625 -17.60 -1.04 13.29
CA GLN A 625 -18.45 -2.13 12.79
C GLN A 625 -19.79 -2.17 13.54
#